data_AF-A0A392P574-F1
#
_entry.id   AF-A0A392P574-F1
#
_cell.length_a   1.000
_cell.length_b   1.000
_cell.length_c   1.000
_cell.angle_alpha   90.00
_cell.angle_beta   90.00
_cell.angle_gamma   90.00
#
_symmetry.space_group_name_H-M   'P 1'
#
loop_
_entity.id
_entity.type
_entity.pdbx_description
1 polymer ?
#
loop_
_entity_poly.entity_id
_entity_poly.type
_entity_poly.pdbx_seq_one_letter_code
_entity_poly.pdbx_strand_id
1 'polypeptide(L)'
;MCCDPKLGDISSHLEFFSLRDNKWKEIEGTHFPYRNASDKPRTGLVYNMAIHWSAIRHDLSMNVIVAFDLMERRLSDIPFPVGFG
;
A
#
# COMPACT_ATOMS: atom_id res chain seq x y z
N MET A 1 15.24 20.75 -14.72
CA MET A 1 14.58 19.45 -14.55
C MET A 1 13.09 19.72 -14.38
N CYS A 2 12.32 19.58 -15.44
CA CYS A 2 10.86 19.64 -15.37
C CYS A 2 10.38 18.22 -15.11
N CYS A 3 9.69 17.99 -14.00
CA CYS A 3 9.05 16.70 -13.75
C CYS A 3 7.94 16.51 -14.78
N ASP A 4 8.04 15.48 -15.62
CA ASP A 4 6.99 15.12 -16.57
C ASP A 4 5.67 14.84 -15.80
N PRO A 5 4.54 15.46 -16.17
CA PRO A 5 3.24 15.21 -15.53
C PRO A 5 2.64 13.84 -15.89
N LYS A 6 3.40 12.98 -16.59
CA LYS A 6 3.04 11.60 -16.94
C LYS A 6 3.66 10.57 -15.98
N LEU A 7 3.90 10.94 -14.73
CA LEU A 7 4.15 9.97 -13.68
C LEU A 7 2.82 9.23 -13.44
N GLY A 8 2.75 8.01 -13.96
CA GLY A 8 1.52 7.24 -14.18
C GLY A 8 0.49 7.37 -13.07
N ASP A 9 -0.76 7.54 -13.50
CA ASP A 9 -2.00 7.55 -12.72
C ASP A 9 -1.82 6.80 -11.40
N ILE A 10 -1.46 7.54 -10.34
CA ILE A 10 -1.30 6.96 -9.01
C ILE A 10 -2.73 6.67 -8.59
N SER A 11 -3.18 5.44 -8.79
CA SER A 11 -4.47 5.00 -8.30
C SER A 11 -4.53 5.31 -6.80
N SER A 12 -5.36 6.28 -6.43
CA SER A 12 -5.60 6.66 -5.04
C SER A 12 -6.45 5.63 -4.29
N HIS A 13 -6.85 4.57 -4.96
CA HIS A 13 -7.86 3.62 -4.52
C HIS A 13 -7.21 2.26 -4.24
N LEU A 14 -7.58 1.67 -3.09
CA LEU A 14 -7.21 0.31 -2.71
C LEU A 14 -8.45 -0.59 -2.84
N GLU A 15 -8.28 -1.71 -3.53
CA GLU A 15 -9.35 -2.68 -3.73
C GLU A 15 -9.01 -4.05 -3.15
N PHE A 16 -10.04 -4.80 -2.78
CA PHE A 16 -9.93 -6.21 -2.43
C PHE A 16 -10.90 -7.05 -3.27
N PHE A 17 -10.48 -8.26 -3.60
CA PHE A 17 -11.34 -9.22 -4.28
C PHE A 17 -12.17 -10.01 -3.27
N SER A 18 -13.50 -9.92 -3.36
CA SER A 18 -14.42 -10.75 -2.58
C SER A 18 -14.69 -12.05 -3.31
N LEU A 19 -14.24 -13.19 -2.75
CA LEU A 19 -14.58 -14.51 -3.26
C LEU A 19 -16.09 -14.79 -3.22
N ARG A 20 -16.76 -14.38 -2.13
CA ARG A 20 -18.21 -14.58 -1.93
C ARG A 20 -19.03 -13.90 -3.01
N ASP A 21 -18.64 -12.68 -3.38
CA ASP A 21 -19.39 -11.86 -4.32
C ASP A 21 -18.80 -11.90 -5.74
N ASN A 22 -17.70 -12.63 -5.92
CA ASN A 22 -16.91 -12.75 -7.14
C ASN A 22 -16.63 -11.40 -7.82
N LYS A 23 -16.23 -10.39 -7.03
CA LYS A 23 -16.00 -9.03 -7.53
C LYS A 23 -14.96 -8.28 -6.71
N TRP A 24 -14.28 -7.34 -7.37
CA TRP A 24 -13.46 -6.32 -6.72
C TRP A 24 -14.36 -5.32 -5.98
N LYS A 25 -13.88 -4.87 -4.83
CA LYS A 25 -14.53 -3.86 -3.99
C LYS A 25 -13.49 -2.86 -3.53
N GLU A 26 -13.82 -1.59 -3.63
CA GLU A 26 -12.99 -0.50 -3.11
C GLU A 26 -13.12 -0.38 -1.59
N ILE A 27 -12.04 0.08 -0.96
CA ILE A 27 -12.02 0.49 0.44
C ILE A 27 -12.27 2.01 0.49
N GLU A 28 -13.46 2.39 0.93
CA GLU A 28 -13.88 3.78 0.99
C GLU A 28 -13.02 4.61 1.96
N GLY A 29 -12.72 5.86 1.59
CA GLY A 29 -12.13 6.86 2.49
C GLY A 29 -10.62 6.75 2.73
N THR A 30 -9.94 5.77 2.16
CA THR A 30 -8.48 5.66 2.24
C THR A 30 -7.81 6.36 1.06
N HIS A 31 -7.23 7.54 1.29
CA HIS A 31 -6.18 8.07 0.41
C HIS A 31 -5.02 7.07 0.42
N PHE A 32 -4.66 6.54 -0.76
CA PHE A 32 -3.61 5.53 -0.91
C PHE A 32 -2.32 6.14 -1.49
N PRO A 33 -1.44 6.75 -0.67
CA PRO A 33 -0.19 7.38 -1.14
C PRO A 33 0.97 6.39 -1.34
N TYR A 34 0.66 5.10 -1.56
CA TYR A 34 1.66 4.04 -1.55
C TYR A 34 1.90 3.48 -2.95
N ARG A 35 3.16 3.18 -3.25
CA ARG A 35 3.56 2.40 -4.43
C ARG A 35 4.41 1.23 -4.01
N ASN A 36 4.36 0.15 -4.78
CA ASN A 36 5.26 -0.98 -4.55
C ASN A 36 6.72 -0.53 -4.56
N ALA A 37 7.46 -0.91 -3.51
CA ALA A 37 8.88 -0.59 -3.36
C ALA A 37 9.80 -1.37 -4.33
N SER A 38 9.24 -2.24 -5.17
CA SER A 38 9.98 -3.08 -6.10
C SER A 38 9.14 -3.42 -7.32
N ASP A 39 9.78 -3.51 -8.47
CA ASP A 39 9.17 -4.00 -9.72
C ASP A 39 8.93 -5.51 -9.71
N LYS A 40 9.53 -6.23 -8.75
CA LYS A 40 9.22 -7.63 -8.50
C LYS A 40 8.01 -7.70 -7.56
N PRO A 41 7.08 -8.65 -7.76
CA PRO A 41 6.00 -8.88 -6.81
C PRO A 41 6.60 -9.25 -5.45
N ARG A 42 6.72 -8.27 -4.55
CA ARG A 42 7.09 -8.52 -3.16
C ARG A 42 5.88 -9.13 -2.48
N THR A 43 6.11 -10.27 -1.82
CA THR A 43 5.09 -10.98 -1.07
C THR A 43 4.63 -10.12 0.11
N GLY A 44 3.34 -9.82 0.15
CA GLY A 44 2.70 -9.41 1.40
C GLY A 44 2.61 -10.59 2.36
N LEU A 45 2.52 -10.29 3.65
CA LEU A 45 2.36 -11.25 4.75
C LEU A 45 1.06 -10.97 5.48
N VAL A 46 0.30 -12.01 5.82
CA VAL A 46 -0.79 -11.89 6.79
C VAL A 46 -0.28 -12.26 8.17
N TYR A 47 -0.38 -11.33 9.13
CA TYR A 47 0.02 -11.54 10.52
C TYR A 47 -0.84 -10.66 11.44
N ASN A 48 -1.22 -11.14 12.63
CA ASN A 48 -2.07 -10.42 13.58
C ASN A 48 -3.31 -9.76 12.94
N MET A 49 -4.00 -10.50 12.07
CA MET A 49 -5.21 -10.03 11.37
C MET A 49 -4.98 -8.78 10.49
N ALA A 50 -3.75 -8.55 10.06
CA ALA A 50 -3.42 -7.48 9.11
C ALA A 50 -2.54 -8.00 7.96
N ILE A 51 -2.74 -7.41 6.78
CA ILE A 51 -1.88 -7.63 5.60
C ILE A 51 -0.75 -6.62 5.66
N HIS A 52 0.49 -7.09 5.61
CA HIS A 52 1.70 -6.29 5.67
C HIS A 52 2.46 -6.38 4.36
N TRP A 53 2.90 -5.26 3.78
CA TRP A 53 3.79 -5.26 2.62
C TRP A 53 4.72 -4.06 2.62
N SER A 54 5.84 -4.18 1.90
CA SER A 54 6.79 -3.07 1.73
C SER A 54 6.34 -2.14 0.60
N ALA A 55 6.29 -0.85 0.88
CA ALA A 55 5.91 0.19 -0.07
C ALA A 55 6.82 1.42 0.04
N ILE A 56 6.82 2.23 -1.01
CA ILE A 56 7.33 3.60 -0.99
C ILE A 56 6.12 4.51 -0.74
N ARG A 57 6.21 5.37 0.28
CA ARG A 57 5.22 6.40 0.56
C ARG A 57 5.62 7.67 -0.20
N HIS A 58 4.84 8.03 -1.21
CA HIS A 58 5.25 9.04 -2.21
C HIS A 58 5.33 10.47 -1.66
N ASP A 59 4.36 10.85 -0.82
CA ASP A 59 4.29 12.18 -0.20
C ASP A 59 5.49 12.46 0.71
N LEU A 60 6.05 11.42 1.34
CA LEU A 60 7.20 11.52 2.24
C LEU A 60 8.52 11.02 1.63
N SER A 61 8.48 10.46 0.41
CA SER A 61 9.64 9.86 -0.27
C SER A 61 10.43 8.88 0.59
N MET A 62 9.72 8.05 1.36
CA MET A 62 10.32 7.09 2.30
C MET A 62 9.81 5.67 2.08
N ASN A 63 10.65 4.67 2.37
CA ASN A 63 10.20 3.29 2.45
C ASN A 63 9.41 3.10 3.74
N VAL A 64 8.28 2.38 3.67
CA VAL A 64 7.45 1.98 4.81
C VAL A 64 7.02 0.53 4.68
N ILE A 65 6.68 -0.09 5.81
CA ILE A 65 5.83 -1.28 5.82
C ILE A 65 4.40 -0.77 6.00
N VAL A 66 3.54 -1.02 5.02
CA VAL A 66 2.12 -0.71 5.12
C VAL A 66 1.44 -1.90 5.78
N ALA A 67 0.60 -1.63 6.78
CA ALA A 67 -0.29 -2.62 7.38
C ALA A 67 -1.75 -2.24 7.07
N PHE A 68 -2.50 -3.20 6.54
CA PHE A 68 -3.94 -3.10 6.34
C PHE A 68 -4.65 -3.99 7.37
N ASP A 69 -5.35 -3.37 8.32
CA ASP A 69 -6.14 -4.06 9.34
C ASP A 69 -7.41 -4.63 8.72
N LEU A 70 -7.62 -5.95 8.82
CA LEU A 70 -8.77 -6.62 8.21
C LEU A 70 -10.09 -6.34 8.91
N MET A 71 -10.07 -5.97 10.19
CA MET A 71 -11.26 -5.71 11.01
C MET A 71 -11.71 -4.26 10.88
N GLU A 72 -10.78 -3.34 11.13
CA GLU A 72 -11.03 -1.89 11.09
C GLU A 72 -11.02 -1.34 9.67
N ARG A 73 -10.45 -2.10 8.70
CA ARG A 73 -10.32 -1.70 7.29
C ARG A 73 -9.53 -0.40 7.13
N ARG A 74 -8.46 -0.25 7.89
CA ARG A 74 -7.62 0.95 7.92
C ARG A 74 -6.19 0.61 7.56
N LEU A 75 -5.53 1.59 6.93
CA LEU A 75 -4.11 1.55 6.64
C LEU A 75 -3.34 2.26 7.75
N SER A 76 -2.19 1.69 8.10
CA SER A 76 -1.23 2.32 9.00
C SER A 76 0.19 2.13 8.48
N ASP A 77 1.03 3.12 8.77
CA ASP A 77 2.44 3.08 8.45
C ASP A 77 3.27 2.52 9.59
N ILE A 78 4.15 1.60 9.24
CA ILE A 78 5.19 1.12 10.12
C ILE A 78 6.52 1.60 9.52
N PRO A 79 7.25 2.51 10.19
CA PRO A 79 8.55 2.95 9.72
C PRO A 79 9.52 1.78 9.67
N PHE A 80 10.39 1.76 8.66
CA PHE A 80 11.48 0.78 8.64
C PHE A 80 12.37 0.98 9.88
N PRO A 81 12.88 -0.12 10.48
CA PRO A 81 13.85 0.00 11.56
C PRO A 81 15.08 0.77 11.07
N VAL A 82 15.53 1.74 11.86
CA VAL A 82 16.72 2.52 11.55
C VAL A 82 17.93 1.57 11.49
N GLY A 83 18.66 1.57 10.36
CA GLY A 83 19.88 0.78 10.19
C GLY A 83 19.81 -0.40 9.20
N PHE A 84 18.66 -0.65 8.56
CA PHE A 84 18.59 -1.54 7.39
C PHE A 84 18.59 -0.69 6.11
N GLY A 85 19.73 -0.69 5.40
CA GLY A 85 19.93 -0.03 4.10
C GLY A 85 20.89 -0.83 3.25
#